data_AF-A0A2U2SMM5-F1
#
_entry.id   AF-A0A2U2SMM5-F1
#
_cell.length_a   1.000
_cell.length_b   1.000
_cell.length_c   1.000
_cell.angle_alpha   90.00
_cell.angle_beta   90.00
_cell.angle_gamma   90.00
#
_symmetry.space_group_name_H-M   'P 1'
#
loop_
_entity.id
_entity.type
_entity.pdbx_description
1 polymer ?
#
loop_
_entity_poly.entity_id
_entity_poly.type
_entity_poly.pdbx_seq_one_letter_code
_entity_poly.pdbx_strand_id
1 'polypeptide(L)'
;MHITQTFVLRLFIDPDGEPMLKGLLHSVRDNADYPFRSGEELLLLLRELNLRRESGDFAGEGTREPANRENPPADLDTCGRESIEC
;
A
#
# COMPACT_ATOMS: atom_id res chain seq x y z
N MET A 1 -16.22 21.75 -16.12
CA MET A 1 -15.25 20.74 -16.57
C MET A 1 -15.53 19.46 -15.78
N HIS A 2 -15.98 18.38 -16.41
CA HIS A 2 -16.31 17.14 -15.71
C HIS A 2 -15.06 16.26 -15.64
N ILE A 3 -14.60 15.93 -14.43
CA ILE A 3 -13.49 15.01 -14.20
C ILE A 3 -14.09 13.64 -13.86
N THR A 4 -13.95 12.67 -14.74
CA THR A 4 -14.31 11.28 -14.45
C THR A 4 -13.15 10.60 -13.73
N GLN A 5 -13.40 10.03 -12.57
CA GLN A 5 -12.45 9.16 -11.87
C GLN A 5 -12.85 7.71 -12.08
N THR A 6 -11.85 6.83 -12.13
CA THR A 6 -12.05 5.41 -12.35
C THR A 6 -11.36 4.66 -11.22
N PHE A 7 -12.14 3.82 -10.54
CA PHE A 7 -11.67 2.98 -9.45
C PHE A 7 -11.93 1.51 -9.78
N VAL A 8 -11.00 0.64 -9.40
CA VAL A 8 -11.15 -0.82 -9.50
C VAL A 8 -11.30 -1.39 -8.10
N LEU A 9 -12.39 -2.15 -7.89
CA LEU A 9 -12.67 -2.81 -6.62
C LEU A 9 -12.22 -4.28 -6.66
N ARG A 10 -11.41 -4.69 -5.69
CA ARG A 10 -11.02 -6.09 -5.46
C ARG A 10 -11.55 -6.56 -4.12
N LEU A 11 -12.33 -7.64 -4.12
CA LEU A 11 -12.88 -8.25 -2.91
C LEU A 11 -12.12 -9.53 -2.58
N PHE A 12 -11.80 -9.72 -1.31
CA PHE A 12 -11.21 -10.94 -0.78
C PHE A 12 -12.26 -11.66 0.06
N ILE A 13 -12.66 -12.83 -0.40
CA ILE A 13 -13.62 -13.70 0.28
C ILE A 13 -12.81 -14.85 0.86
N ASP A 14 -12.76 -14.94 2.18
CA ASP A 14 -12.19 -16.08 2.88
C ASP A 14 -13.32 -17.09 3.15
N PRO A 15 -13.25 -18.32 2.61
CA PRO A 15 -14.32 -19.30 2.76
C PRO A 15 -14.33 -20.00 4.13
N ASP A 16 -13.24 -19.92 4.90
CA ASP A 16 -13.05 -20.64 6.17
C ASP A 16 -13.08 -19.73 7.40
N GLY A 17 -13.11 -18.40 7.21
CA GLY A 17 -13.12 -17.39 8.27
C GLY A 17 -14.48 -16.77 8.59
N GLU A 18 -14.51 -15.94 9.64
CA GLU A 18 -15.64 -15.05 9.96
C GLU A 18 -16.04 -14.22 8.71
N PRO A 19 -17.35 -13.98 8.46
CA PRO A 19 -17.83 -13.27 7.28
C PRO A 19 -17.50 -11.77 7.36
N MET A 20 -16.22 -11.44 7.19
CA MET A 20 -15.71 -10.08 7.24
C MET A 20 -15.32 -9.65 5.83
N LEU A 21 -16.08 -8.72 5.26
CA LEU A 21 -15.85 -8.20 3.92
C LEU A 21 -14.55 -7.41 3.87
N LYS A 22 -13.49 -7.97 3.26
CA LYS A 22 -12.23 -7.26 3.06
C LYS A 22 -11.99 -6.99 1.58
N GLY A 23 -11.37 -5.87 1.27
CA GLY A 23 -11.09 -5.50 -0.11
C GLY A 23 -10.11 -4.34 -0.27
N LEU A 24 -9.85 -4.03 -1.53
CA LEU A 24 -8.96 -2.95 -1.96
C LEU A 24 -9.63 -2.17 -3.10
N LEU A 25 -9.60 -0.84 -3.00
CA LEU A 25 -10.00 0.05 -4.07
C LEU A 25 -8.75 0.68 -4.70
N HIS A 26 -8.58 0.58 -6.02
CA HIS A 26 -7.42 1.11 -6.74
C HIS A 26 -7.82 2.28 -7.64
N SER A 27 -7.24 3.46 -7.43
CA SER A 27 -7.38 4.61 -8.34
C SER A 27 -6.50 4.41 -9.56
N VAL A 28 -7.12 4.27 -10.74
CA VAL A 28 -6.40 3.98 -11.99
C VAL A 28 -5.50 5.13 -12.44
N ARG A 29 -5.82 6.37 -12.06
CA ARG A 29 -5.06 7.56 -12.47
C ARG A 29 -3.83 7.79 -11.62
N ASP A 30 -3.98 7.60 -10.32
CA ASP A 30 -2.98 7.99 -9.32
C ASP A 30 -2.20 6.77 -8.79
N ASN A 31 -2.56 5.55 -9.23
CA ASN A 31 -2.07 4.28 -8.72
C ASN A 31 -2.16 4.18 -7.19
N ALA A 32 -3.18 4.80 -6.60
CA ALA A 32 -3.40 4.82 -5.17
C ALA A 32 -4.29 3.63 -4.75
N ASP A 33 -3.91 2.99 -3.66
CA ASP A 33 -4.58 1.80 -3.12
C ASP A 33 -5.23 2.12 -1.76
N TYR A 34 -6.51 1.76 -1.61
CA TYR A 34 -7.30 2.03 -0.41
C TYR A 34 -7.89 0.72 0.16
N PRO A 35 -7.34 0.18 1.25
CA PRO A 35 -7.86 -1.04 1.87
C PRO A 35 -9.14 -0.74 2.67
N PHE A 36 -10.05 -1.72 2.75
CA PHE A 36 -11.21 -1.69 3.62
C PHE A 36 -11.55 -3.08 4.17
N ARG A 37 -12.31 -3.08 5.26
CA ARG A 37 -12.59 -4.22 6.15
C ARG A 37 -14.07 -4.44 6.41
N SER A 38 -14.92 -3.50 5.99
CA SER A 38 -16.37 -3.61 6.03
C SER A 38 -17.03 -2.84 4.88
N GLY A 39 -18.32 -3.11 4.64
CA GLY A 39 -19.09 -2.34 3.66
C GLY A 39 -19.26 -0.87 4.06
N GLU A 40 -19.36 -0.59 5.36
CA GLU A 40 -19.45 0.78 5.88
C GLU A 40 -18.18 1.58 5.63
N GLU A 41 -17.00 0.95 5.84
CA GLU A 41 -15.71 1.57 5.55
C GLU A 41 -15.56 1.88 4.06
N LEU A 42 -15.97 0.96 3.18
CA LEU A 42 -15.98 1.20 1.73
C LEU A 42 -16.88 2.40 1.36
N LEU A 43 -18.07 2.50 1.94
CA LEU A 43 -18.99 3.60 1.66
C LEU A 43 -18.43 4.96 2.14
N LEU A 44 -17.75 4.99 3.29
CA LEU A 44 -17.10 6.19 3.79
C LEU A 44 -15.94 6.62 2.87
N LEU A 45 -15.10 5.69 2.45
CA LEU A 45 -14.00 5.94 1.50
C LEU A 45 -14.52 6.52 0.17
N LEU A 46 -15.57 5.92 -0.40
CA LEU A 46 -16.15 6.42 -1.66
C LEU A 46 -16.70 7.85 -1.53
N ARG A 47 -17.28 8.21 -0.38
CA ARG A 47 -17.71 9.60 -0.12
C ARG A 47 -16.52 10.54 -0.01
N GLU A 48 -15.47 10.15 0.70
CA GLU A 48 -14.27 10.96 0.86
C GLU A 48 -13.60 11.24 -0.49
N LEU A 49 -13.47 10.22 -1.35
CA LEU A 49 -12.90 10.36 -2.69
C LEU A 49 -13.74 11.29 -3.57
N ASN A 50 -15.06 11.23 -3.46
CA ASN A 50 -15.96 12.14 -4.16
C ASN A 50 -15.82 13.60 -3.68
N LEU A 51 -15.60 13.83 -2.38
CA LEU A 51 -15.36 15.16 -1.82
C LEU A 51 -13.97 15.71 -2.17
N ARG A 52 -12.94 14.84 -2.19
CA ARG A 52 -11.58 15.21 -2.60
C ARG A 52 -11.50 15.63 -4.07
N ARG A 53 -12.35 15.06 -4.94
CA ARG A 53 -12.52 15.54 -6.32
C ARG A 53 -12.88 17.02 -6.39
N GLU A 54 -13.71 17.50 -5.47
CA GLU A 54 -14.11 18.91 -5.41
C GLU A 54 -12.98 19.81 -4.87
N SER A 55 -12.03 19.21 -4.14
CA SER A 55 -10.95 19.90 -3.43
C SER A 55 -9.61 19.91 -4.20
N GLY A 56 -9.40 18.99 -5.14
CA GLY A 56 -8.22 18.96 -6.02
C GLY A 56 -6.95 18.32 -5.44
N ASP A 57 -7.05 17.59 -4.33
CA ASP A 57 -5.89 17.11 -3.56
C ASP A 57 -5.77 15.56 -3.57
N PHE A 58 -4.90 15.03 -4.43
CA PHE A 58 -4.52 13.61 -4.52
C PHE A 58 -3.07 13.42 -4.07
N ALA A 59 -2.71 13.91 -2.88
CA ALA A 59 -1.48 13.51 -2.22
C ALA A 59 -1.79 12.33 -1.28
N GLY A 60 -1.65 11.10 -1.78
CA GLY A 60 -1.84 9.88 -0.98
C GLY A 60 -0.65 8.94 -1.14
N GLU A 61 0.13 8.80 -0.07
CA GLU A 61 1.32 7.94 0.04
C GLU A 61 1.10 6.53 -0.53
N GLY A 62 1.94 6.17 -1.50
CA GLY A 62 2.10 4.79 -1.94
C GLY A 62 2.57 3.91 -0.79
N THR A 63 1.78 2.89 -0.46
CA THR A 63 2.17 1.83 0.47
C THR A 63 3.46 1.20 -0.04
N ARG A 64 4.55 1.40 0.71
CA ARG A 64 5.87 0.83 0.43
C ARG A 64 5.75 -0.69 0.33
N GLU A 65 6.19 -1.24 -0.80
CA GLU A 65 6.41 -2.68 -1.00
C GLU A 65 7.21 -3.26 0.18
N PRO A 66 6.81 -4.41 0.76
CA PRO A 66 7.74 -5.19 1.54
C PRO A 66 8.78 -5.77 0.56
N ALA A 67 9.93 -5.12 0.48
CA ALA A 67 11.07 -5.66 -0.25
C ALA A 67 11.43 -7.03 0.33
N ASN A 68 11.08 -8.08 -0.43
CA ASN A 68 11.66 -9.41 -0.32
C ASN A 68 13.18 -9.26 -0.27
N ARG A 69 13.78 -9.49 0.90
CA ARG A 69 15.23 -9.60 1.01
C ARG A 69 15.59 -11.08 0.92
N GLU A 70 15.63 -11.53 -0.32
CA GLU A 70 16.28 -12.76 -0.74
C GLU A 70 17.71 -12.80 -0.18
N ASN A 71 18.07 -13.88 0.53
CA ASN A 71 19.47 -14.29 0.69
C ASN A 71 20.01 -14.69 -0.70
N PRO A 72 21.33 -14.55 -1.04
CA PRO A 72 22.42 -15.33 -0.41
C PRO A 72 23.82 -14.62 -0.50
N PRO A 73 24.98 -15.31 -0.63
CA PRO A 73 25.89 -15.69 0.46
C PRO A 73 27.33 -15.11 0.35
N ALA A 74 28.10 -15.33 1.42
CA ALA A 74 29.56 -15.53 1.51
C ALA A 74 30.58 -14.48 0.98
N ASP A 75 31.66 -14.41 1.77
CA ASP A 75 33.08 -14.23 1.40
C ASP A 75 33.75 -12.88 1.76
N LEU A 76 34.71 -13.01 2.70
CA LEU A 76 36.05 -12.41 2.70
C LEU A 76 36.19 -10.87 2.61
N ASP A 77 36.73 -10.25 3.66
CA ASP A 77 38.18 -9.96 3.68
C ASP A 77 38.63 -9.48 5.07
N THR A 78 39.87 -9.84 5.38
CA THR A 78 40.50 -9.73 6.70
C THR A 78 41.22 -8.39 6.78
N CYS A 79 40.92 -7.53 7.76
CA CYS A 79 41.80 -6.38 8.02
C CYS A 79 41.93 -6.13 9.53
N GLY A 80 43.10 -6.51 10.05
CA GLY A 80 43.48 -6.38 11.45
C GLY A 80 43.68 -4.95 11.91
N ARG A 81 43.44 -4.73 13.20
CA ARG A 81 43.87 -3.51 13.91
C ARG A 81 43.89 -3.72 15.43
N GLU A 82 44.92 -4.41 15.88
CA GLU A 82 45.57 -4.27 17.20
C GLU A 82 47.07 -4.28 16.85
N SER A 83 47.97 -3.40 17.27
CA SER A 83 48.01 -2.30 18.22
C SER A 83 49.05 -1.28 17.71
N ILE A 84 49.00 -0.06 18.21
CA ILE A 84 49.95 1.01 17.89
C ILE A 84 51.12 0.88 18.88
N GLU A 85 52.36 0.79 18.38
CA GLU A 85 53.60 0.72 19.19
C GLU A 85 54.02 2.09 19.74
N CYS A 86 54.22 2.18 21.06
CA CYS A 86 55.22 2.93 21.86
C CYS A 86 54.75 3.05 23.32
#